data_AF-A0A3P0X742-F1
#
_entry.id   AF-A0A3P0X742-F1
#
_cell.length_a   1.000
_cell.length_b   1.000
_cell.length_c   1.000
_cell.angle_alpha   90.00
_cell.angle_beta   90.00
_cell.angle_gamma   90.00
#
_symmetry.space_group_name_H-M   'P 1'
#
loop_
_entity.id
_entity.type
_entity.pdbx_description
1 polymer ?
#
loop_
_entity_poly.entity_id
_entity_poly.type
_entity_poly.pdbx_seq_one_letter_code
_entity_poly.pdbx_strand_id
1 'polypeptide(L)'
;MSLLFAARRWGDGAGIYNYQEQADTILRGMRHHPLLTATGPFRIHPGDQPFQYSQTPLPSPNNTEQQQAEANLAIEARGEHKPSATTAPPPHPAPRQTTAGPMLEEEHTMVRFVPDVGAGFTDASYHLPAFYELFAHWGPAEDRAWWSKAADVSRVLFATVTGPHTGLSPDQSNFDMTPLVRHGEPVPFSYDSWRTASNWSVDASWWHKDPTETVLSDRIQGFLIGEGISTFADRYTLDGKPLSTRHSVGMVAATTVAGLAATPGANERAFVEELWRTPIPVGEQRYFDGMLYLMSMLHCSGQFRILESETAATQPADPSIARHGQP
;
A
#
# COMPACT_ATOMS: atom_id res chain seq x y z
N MET A 1 -2.30 -12.90 2.41
CA MET A 1 -2.35 -13.38 1.01
C MET A 1 -1.29 -14.42 0.68
N SER A 2 0.00 -14.13 0.83
CA SER A 2 1.10 -15.02 0.44
C SER A 2 1.02 -16.45 1.01
N LEU A 3 0.59 -16.61 2.27
CA LEU A 3 0.37 -17.93 2.88
C LEU A 3 -0.72 -18.74 2.14
N LEU A 4 -1.82 -18.12 1.74
CA LEU A 4 -2.87 -18.80 0.97
C LEU A 4 -2.35 -19.23 -0.42
N PHE A 5 -1.47 -18.43 -1.04
CA PHE A 5 -0.79 -18.85 -2.27
C PHE A 5 0.19 -20.00 -2.03
N ALA A 6 0.93 -19.99 -0.91
CA ALA A 6 1.83 -21.08 -0.54
C ALA A 6 1.07 -22.39 -0.33
N ALA A 7 -0.06 -22.36 0.39
CA ALA A 7 -0.94 -23.52 0.58
C ALA A 7 -1.34 -24.16 -0.76
N ARG A 8 -1.67 -23.34 -1.76
CA ARG A 8 -2.12 -23.79 -3.09
C ARG A 8 -0.98 -24.29 -3.96
N ARG A 9 0.18 -23.62 -3.88
CA ARG A 9 1.34 -23.97 -4.70
C ARG A 9 2.12 -25.18 -4.19
N TRP A 10 2.21 -25.34 -2.87
CA TRP A 10 3.08 -26.31 -2.23
C TRP A 10 2.36 -27.32 -1.33
N GLY A 11 1.07 -27.13 -1.08
CA GLY A 11 0.33 -27.87 -0.06
C GLY A 11 0.67 -27.40 1.35
N ASP A 12 -0.16 -27.78 2.31
CA ASP A 12 0.05 -27.47 3.73
C ASP A 12 1.01 -28.47 4.39
N GLY A 13 1.98 -27.96 5.13
CA GLY A 13 2.84 -28.73 6.03
C GLY A 13 2.27 -28.82 7.45
N ALA A 14 3.16 -28.89 8.45
CA ALA A 14 2.78 -28.91 9.87
C ALA A 14 3.24 -27.64 10.61
N GLY A 15 2.56 -27.31 11.71
CA GLY A 15 2.91 -26.16 12.55
C GLY A 15 2.89 -24.84 11.77
N ILE A 16 4.02 -24.10 11.80
CA ILE A 16 4.14 -22.83 11.07
C ILE A 16 4.11 -22.98 9.55
N TYR A 17 4.28 -24.20 9.03
CA TYR A 17 4.21 -24.52 7.59
C TYR A 17 2.83 -25.01 7.16
N ASN A 18 1.85 -25.10 8.08
CA ASN A 18 0.45 -25.25 7.70
C ASN A 18 -0.08 -23.89 7.23
N TYR A 19 0.17 -23.56 5.97
CA TYR A 19 0.00 -22.20 5.47
C TYR A 19 -1.45 -21.72 5.51
N GLN A 20 -2.41 -22.59 5.19
CA GLN A 20 -3.84 -22.26 5.28
C GLN A 20 -4.26 -21.98 6.74
N GLU A 21 -3.86 -22.81 7.69
CA GLU A 21 -4.17 -22.58 9.12
C GLU A 21 -3.54 -21.30 9.66
N GLN A 22 -2.29 -21.00 9.26
CA GLN A 22 -1.63 -19.75 9.63
C GLN A 22 -2.35 -18.54 9.02
N ALA A 23 -2.76 -18.63 7.74
CA ALA A 23 -3.51 -17.57 7.09
C ALA A 23 -4.86 -17.32 7.77
N ASP A 24 -5.60 -18.38 8.09
CA ASP A 24 -6.90 -18.29 8.74
C ASP A 24 -6.79 -17.69 10.15
N THR A 25 -5.77 -18.10 10.91
CA THR A 25 -5.46 -17.51 12.23
C THR A 25 -5.20 -16.02 12.13
N ILE A 26 -4.38 -15.60 11.16
CA ILE A 26 -4.06 -14.18 10.94
C ILE A 26 -5.30 -13.40 10.51
N LEU A 27 -6.09 -13.90 9.55
CA LEU A 27 -7.30 -13.21 9.08
C LEU A 27 -8.34 -13.04 10.19
N ARG A 28 -8.57 -14.08 11.01
CA ARG A 28 -9.42 -13.96 12.20
C ARG A 28 -8.86 -12.94 13.18
N GLY A 29 -7.56 -12.98 13.43
CA GLY A 29 -6.88 -12.01 14.27
C GLY A 29 -7.09 -10.59 13.77
N MET A 30 -6.91 -10.34 12.47
CA MET A 30 -7.10 -9.00 11.89
C MET A 30 -8.50 -8.43 12.18
N ARG A 31 -9.56 -9.24 12.07
CA ARG A 31 -10.96 -8.77 12.20
C ARG A 31 -11.50 -8.83 13.63
N HIS A 32 -11.13 -9.85 14.39
CA HIS A 32 -11.74 -10.17 15.69
C HIS A 32 -10.79 -9.97 16.87
N HIS A 33 -9.65 -9.32 16.67
CA HIS A 33 -8.72 -9.06 17.79
C HIS A 33 -9.44 -8.33 18.93
N PRO A 34 -9.37 -8.82 20.18
CA PRO A 34 -9.96 -8.09 21.29
C PRO A 34 -9.24 -6.76 21.52
N LEU A 35 -9.94 -5.81 22.12
CA LEU A 35 -9.27 -4.61 22.61
C LEU A 35 -8.32 -4.99 23.75
N LEU A 36 -7.03 -4.71 23.58
CA LEU A 36 -6.02 -4.91 24.60
C LEU A 36 -5.45 -3.56 25.02
N THR A 37 -5.55 -3.26 26.31
CA THR A 37 -5.02 -2.05 26.91
C THR A 37 -3.80 -2.38 27.77
N ALA A 38 -2.68 -1.72 27.51
CA ALA A 38 -1.46 -1.88 28.30
C ALA A 38 -0.64 -0.58 28.36
N THR A 39 0.20 -0.47 29.38
CA THR A 39 1.19 0.60 29.53
C THR A 39 2.58 0.00 29.36
N GLY A 40 3.40 0.59 28.49
CA GLY A 40 4.75 0.13 28.26
C GLY A 40 5.70 0.35 29.46
N PRO A 41 6.99 -0.01 29.33
CA PRO A 41 7.60 -0.67 28.19
C PRO A 41 7.02 -2.08 27.93
N PHE A 42 6.81 -2.42 26.65
CA PHE A 42 6.26 -3.72 26.25
C PHE A 42 7.34 -4.80 26.23
N ARG A 43 6.94 -6.06 26.37
CA ARG A 43 7.84 -7.21 26.22
C ARG A 43 7.74 -7.73 24.79
N ILE A 44 8.83 -8.27 24.24
CA ILE A 44 8.81 -8.92 22.92
C ILE A 44 8.14 -10.29 23.05
N HIS A 45 8.57 -11.10 24.03
CA HIS A 45 7.92 -12.33 24.43
C HIS A 45 7.34 -12.22 25.85
N PRO A 46 6.29 -13.01 26.18
CA PRO A 46 5.64 -12.93 27.50
C PRO A 46 6.58 -13.08 28.70
N GLY A 47 7.68 -13.85 28.56
CA GLY A 47 8.67 -14.07 29.60
C GLY A 47 9.83 -13.06 29.62
N ASP A 48 9.91 -12.14 28.67
CA ASP A 48 11.05 -11.23 28.55
C ASP A 48 11.02 -10.12 29.60
N GLN A 49 12.18 -9.51 29.83
CA GLN A 49 12.23 -8.21 30.47
C GLN A 49 11.53 -7.17 29.57
N PRO A 50 10.90 -6.13 30.15
CA PRO A 50 10.36 -5.04 29.36
C PRO A 50 11.43 -4.45 28.44
N PHE A 51 11.06 -4.20 27.18
CA PHE A 51 11.95 -3.70 26.16
C PHE A 51 12.58 -2.38 26.59
N GLN A 52 13.90 -2.32 26.56
CA GLN A 52 14.66 -1.11 26.81
C GLN A 52 15.06 -0.50 25.48
N TYR A 53 14.55 0.70 25.19
CA TYR A 53 14.96 1.44 24.02
C TYR A 53 16.44 1.83 24.14
N SER A 54 17.23 1.51 23.11
CA SER A 54 18.58 2.03 22.98
C SER A 54 18.51 3.54 22.77
N GLN A 55 19.20 4.30 23.62
CA GLN A 55 19.40 5.74 23.44
C GLN A 55 20.37 6.06 22.29
N THR A 56 21.07 5.04 21.78
CA THR A 56 21.94 5.21 20.61
C THR A 56 21.06 5.34 19.39
N PRO A 57 21.14 6.46 18.63
CA PRO A 57 20.43 6.58 17.38
C PRO A 57 20.77 5.40 16.50
N LEU A 58 19.77 4.65 16.05
CA LEU A 58 19.98 3.69 14.99
C LEU A 58 20.44 4.48 13.76
N PRO A 59 21.50 4.06 13.06
CA PRO A 59 21.83 4.63 11.76
C PRO A 59 20.67 4.28 10.81
N SER A 60 19.70 5.18 10.69
CA SER A 60 18.67 5.11 9.67
C SER A 60 19.18 5.90 8.46
N PRO A 61 19.20 5.29 7.27
CA PRO A 61 19.48 6.02 6.03
C PRO A 61 18.51 7.20 5.81
N ASN A 62 17.30 7.12 6.40
CA ASN A 62 16.29 8.19 6.31
C ASN A 62 16.52 9.34 7.29
N ASN A 63 17.49 9.25 8.21
CA ASN A 63 17.77 10.34 9.17
C ASN A 63 18.18 11.63 8.44
N THR A 64 18.93 11.50 7.34
CA THR A 64 19.33 12.64 6.51
C THR A 64 18.14 13.28 5.81
N GLU A 65 17.17 12.48 5.36
CA GLU A 65 15.94 12.94 4.70
C GLU A 65 14.91 13.50 5.66
N GLN A 66 14.74 12.93 6.86
CA GLN A 66 13.94 13.56 7.92
C GLN A 66 14.55 14.92 8.28
N GLN A 67 15.86 14.99 8.45
CA GLN A 67 16.55 16.27 8.70
C GLN A 67 16.38 17.26 7.55
N GLN A 68 16.38 16.80 6.29
CA GLN A 68 16.14 17.66 5.13
C GLN A 68 14.67 18.07 4.97
N ALA A 69 13.72 17.17 5.19
CA ALA A 69 12.29 17.45 5.12
C ALA A 69 11.86 18.39 6.25
N GLU A 70 12.34 18.17 7.48
CA GLU A 70 12.13 19.08 8.61
C GLU A 70 12.82 20.43 8.37
N ALA A 71 14.03 20.45 7.80
CA ALA A 71 14.69 21.69 7.42
C ALA A 71 13.92 22.44 6.32
N ASN A 72 13.39 21.75 5.32
CA ASN A 72 12.61 22.35 4.23
C ASN A 72 11.27 22.90 4.76
N LEU A 73 10.55 22.14 5.58
CA LEU A 73 9.33 22.61 6.26
C LEU A 73 9.59 23.81 7.18
N ALA A 74 10.74 23.83 7.89
CA ALA A 74 11.13 24.95 8.73
C ALA A 74 11.55 26.20 7.93
N ILE A 75 12.13 26.02 6.74
CA ILE A 75 12.47 27.09 5.79
C ILE A 75 11.18 27.68 5.19
N GLU A 76 10.24 26.82 4.77
CA GLU A 76 8.92 27.22 4.27
C GLU A 76 8.10 28.00 5.31
N ALA A 77 8.23 27.64 6.59
CA ALA A 77 7.54 28.32 7.68
C ALA A 77 8.15 29.66 8.14
N ARG A 78 9.40 29.99 7.78
CA ARG A 78 10.12 31.17 8.32
C ARG A 78 10.78 32.09 7.31
N GLY A 79 10.88 31.71 6.04
CA GLY A 79 11.38 32.60 4.99
C GLY A 79 12.83 33.07 5.15
N GLU A 80 13.69 32.42 5.96
CA GLU A 80 15.14 32.67 6.01
C GLU A 80 15.91 31.57 6.80
N HIS A 81 17.25 31.60 6.70
CA HIS A 81 18.26 30.52 6.79
C HIS A 81 18.24 29.45 7.92
N LYS A 82 18.91 28.34 7.55
CA LYS A 82 19.11 27.04 8.21
C LYS A 82 19.83 27.12 9.57
N PRO A 83 19.22 26.69 10.69
CA PRO A 83 19.98 26.32 11.89
C PRO A 83 20.55 24.91 11.72
N SER A 84 21.85 24.76 11.96
CA SER A 84 22.50 23.47 12.15
C SER A 84 22.04 22.88 13.49
N ALA A 85 21.04 22.02 13.46
CA ALA A 85 20.57 21.31 14.65
C ALA A 85 21.13 19.88 14.68
N THR A 86 22.22 19.67 15.41
CA THR A 86 22.43 18.38 16.07
C THR A 86 21.44 18.30 17.23
N THR A 87 20.17 18.04 16.92
CA THR A 87 19.15 17.75 17.93
C THR A 87 19.38 16.31 18.40
N ALA A 88 19.69 16.16 19.69
CA ALA A 88 19.54 14.87 20.35
C ALA A 88 18.13 14.35 20.05
N PRO A 89 17.95 13.03 19.80
CA PRO A 89 16.64 12.49 19.52
C PRO A 89 15.66 12.92 20.61
N PRO A 90 14.41 13.29 20.26
CA PRO A 90 13.42 13.66 21.26
C PRO A 90 13.33 12.54 22.30
N PRO A 91 13.23 12.87 23.60
CA PRO A 91 13.13 11.86 24.64
C PRO A 91 11.95 10.94 24.31
N HIS A 92 12.16 9.62 24.45
CA HIS A 92 11.06 8.68 24.25
C HIS A 92 9.87 9.13 25.11
N PRO A 93 8.67 9.28 24.50
CA PRO A 93 7.51 9.72 25.24
C PRO A 93 7.31 8.81 26.45
N ALA A 94 6.98 9.40 27.59
CA ALA A 94 6.73 8.65 28.81
C ALA A 94 5.71 7.53 28.53
N PRO A 95 5.86 6.34 29.16
CA PRO A 95 4.93 5.24 28.93
C PRO A 95 3.49 5.71 29.11
N ARG A 96 2.73 5.66 28.02
CA ARG A 96 1.30 5.97 28.03
C ARG A 96 0.51 4.68 27.89
N GLN A 97 -0.66 4.68 28.50
CA GLN A 97 -1.63 3.63 28.24
C GLN A 97 -2.00 3.68 26.74
N THR A 98 -1.94 2.52 26.10
CA THR A 98 -2.25 2.34 24.68
C THR A 98 -3.26 1.21 24.58
N THR A 99 -4.24 1.35 23.68
CA THR A 99 -5.25 0.33 23.44
C THR A 99 -5.22 -0.04 21.97
N ALA A 100 -4.94 -1.30 21.66
CA ALA A 100 -4.97 -1.81 20.29
C ALA A 100 -6.09 -2.83 20.11
N GLY A 101 -6.70 -2.84 18.93
CA GLY A 101 -7.82 -3.69 18.58
C GLY A 101 -7.67 -4.37 17.22
N PRO A 102 -8.81 -4.66 16.55
CA PRO A 102 -8.81 -5.15 15.18
C PRO A 102 -8.07 -4.22 14.22
N MET A 103 -7.47 -4.79 13.18
CA MET A 103 -6.91 -4.05 12.05
C MET A 103 -7.99 -3.61 11.04
N LEU A 104 -9.24 -4.07 11.23
CA LEU A 104 -10.37 -3.73 10.39
C LEU A 104 -11.34 -2.79 11.13
N GLU A 105 -11.94 -1.89 10.37
CA GLU A 105 -13.03 -1.02 10.76
C GLU A 105 -14.35 -1.68 10.34
N GLU A 106 -15.19 -2.05 11.31
CA GLU A 106 -16.37 -2.88 11.06
C GLU A 106 -17.53 -2.10 10.41
N GLU A 107 -17.77 -0.86 10.86
CA GLU A 107 -18.84 0.01 10.37
C GLU A 107 -18.64 0.38 8.89
N HIS A 108 -17.41 0.75 8.54
CA HIS A 108 -17.06 1.17 7.18
C HIS A 108 -16.57 0.00 6.31
N THR A 109 -16.28 -1.16 6.91
CA THR A 109 -15.76 -2.34 6.20
C THR A 109 -14.44 -2.02 5.47
N MET A 110 -13.51 -1.39 6.18
CA MET A 110 -12.22 -0.93 5.67
C MET A 110 -11.06 -1.44 6.52
N VAL A 111 -9.87 -1.48 5.95
CA VAL A 111 -8.64 -1.65 6.74
C VAL A 111 -8.33 -0.34 7.48
N ARG A 112 -7.77 -0.41 8.69
CA ARG A 112 -7.29 0.76 9.44
C ARG A 112 -5.85 1.08 9.05
N PHE A 113 -5.44 2.34 9.20
CA PHE A 113 -4.02 2.70 9.10
C PHE A 113 -3.18 2.05 10.21
N VAL A 114 -3.67 2.09 11.45
CA VAL A 114 -3.08 1.41 12.62
C VAL A 114 -4.18 0.88 13.54
N PRO A 115 -3.95 -0.18 14.33
CA PRO A 115 -4.96 -0.76 15.22
C PRO A 115 -5.18 0.01 16.53
N ASP A 116 -4.51 1.15 16.75
CA ASP A 116 -4.65 1.97 17.97
C ASP A 116 -6.06 2.60 18.05
N VAL A 117 -6.71 2.45 19.20
CA VAL A 117 -8.04 3.00 19.46
C VAL A 117 -7.93 4.52 19.56
N GLY A 118 -8.38 5.20 18.51
CA GLY A 118 -8.31 6.66 18.37
C GLY A 118 -7.79 7.12 17.00
N ALA A 119 -7.16 6.23 16.22
CA ALA A 119 -6.85 6.49 14.81
C ALA A 119 -8.10 6.20 13.95
N GLY A 120 -8.78 7.26 13.54
CA GLY A 120 -10.04 7.22 12.79
C GLY A 120 -9.91 7.31 11.27
N PHE A 121 -8.88 6.70 10.67
CA PHE A 121 -8.60 6.84 9.24
C PHE A 121 -7.97 5.59 8.62
N THR A 122 -8.05 5.52 7.29
CA THR A 122 -7.45 4.51 6.43
C THR A 122 -6.33 5.11 5.56
N ASP A 123 -5.72 4.27 4.74
CA ASP A 123 -4.72 4.57 3.73
C ASP A 123 -5.10 3.83 2.45
N ALA A 124 -5.31 4.57 1.35
CA ALA A 124 -5.77 3.99 0.08
C ALA A 124 -4.80 2.91 -0.44
N SER A 125 -3.50 3.02 -0.16
CA SER A 125 -2.50 2.04 -0.56
C SER A 125 -2.60 0.71 0.18
N TYR A 126 -3.36 0.64 1.28
CA TYR A 126 -3.62 -0.60 2.04
C TYR A 126 -4.88 -1.33 1.56
N HIS A 127 -5.69 -0.69 0.73
CA HIS A 127 -6.86 -1.33 0.13
C HIS A 127 -6.42 -2.26 -1.01
N LEU A 128 -6.70 -3.55 -0.86
CA LEU A 128 -6.28 -4.62 -1.76
C LEU A 128 -7.49 -5.46 -2.19
N PRO A 129 -8.47 -4.88 -2.93
CA PRO A 129 -9.69 -5.59 -3.31
C PRO A 129 -9.39 -6.91 -4.04
N ALA A 130 -8.33 -6.96 -4.84
CA ALA A 130 -7.89 -8.17 -5.53
C ALA A 130 -7.62 -9.33 -4.56
N PHE A 131 -7.05 -9.04 -3.38
CA PHE A 131 -6.80 -10.01 -2.33
C PHE A 131 -8.02 -10.25 -1.45
N TYR A 132 -8.87 -9.23 -1.25
CA TYR A 132 -10.10 -9.38 -0.48
C TYR A 132 -11.08 -10.35 -1.15
N GLU A 133 -11.16 -10.34 -2.49
CA GLU A 133 -11.90 -11.38 -3.23
C GLU A 133 -11.35 -12.77 -2.93
N LEU A 134 -10.02 -12.94 -2.94
CA LEU A 134 -9.40 -14.21 -2.57
C LEU A 134 -9.65 -14.59 -1.10
N PHE A 135 -9.70 -13.63 -0.17
CA PHE A 135 -10.07 -13.90 1.21
C PHE A 135 -11.54 -14.31 1.33
N ALA A 136 -12.43 -13.75 0.50
CA ALA A 136 -13.83 -14.15 0.40
C ALA A 136 -13.99 -15.57 -0.17
N HIS A 137 -13.08 -16.04 -1.01
CA HIS A 137 -13.10 -17.42 -1.51
C HIS A 137 -12.42 -18.41 -0.56
N TRP A 138 -11.31 -18.01 0.05
CA TRP A 138 -10.33 -18.93 0.62
C TRP A 138 -10.09 -18.76 2.12
N GLY A 139 -10.54 -17.66 2.70
CA GLY A 139 -10.42 -17.41 4.13
C GLY A 139 -11.49 -18.12 4.96
N PRO A 140 -11.51 -17.84 6.28
CA PRO A 140 -12.49 -18.34 7.23
C PRO A 140 -13.92 -18.12 6.74
N ALA A 141 -14.74 -19.17 6.74
CA ALA A 141 -16.07 -19.16 6.15
C ALA A 141 -16.99 -18.08 6.76
N GLU A 142 -16.86 -17.86 8.06
CA GLU A 142 -17.57 -16.86 8.85
C GLU A 142 -17.30 -15.40 8.42
N ASP A 143 -16.17 -15.14 7.76
CA ASP A 143 -15.72 -13.79 7.41
C ASP A 143 -15.84 -13.47 5.91
N ARG A 144 -16.18 -14.45 5.08
CA ARG A 144 -16.17 -14.31 3.61
C ARG A 144 -17.04 -13.18 3.09
N ALA A 145 -18.25 -13.04 3.64
CA ALA A 145 -19.18 -11.98 3.26
C ALA A 145 -18.62 -10.58 3.56
N TRP A 146 -17.87 -10.44 4.67
CA TRP A 146 -17.23 -9.18 5.03
C TRP A 146 -16.10 -8.85 4.06
N TRP A 147 -15.24 -9.83 3.70
CA TRP A 147 -14.17 -9.63 2.73
C TRP A 147 -14.67 -9.27 1.34
N SER A 148 -15.76 -9.89 0.89
CA SER A 148 -16.42 -9.53 -0.37
C SER A 148 -16.91 -8.08 -0.34
N LYS A 149 -17.58 -7.66 0.75
CA LYS A 149 -17.99 -6.27 0.94
C LYS A 149 -16.79 -5.31 1.00
N ALA A 150 -15.69 -5.70 1.65
CA ALA A 150 -14.47 -4.89 1.75
C ALA A 150 -13.83 -4.66 0.37
N ALA A 151 -13.92 -5.64 -0.54
CA ALA A 151 -13.47 -5.48 -1.93
C ALA A 151 -14.28 -4.38 -2.64
N ASP A 152 -15.60 -4.43 -2.54
CA ASP A 152 -16.48 -3.45 -3.17
C ASP A 152 -16.30 -2.04 -2.57
N VAL A 153 -16.19 -1.92 -1.24
CA VAL A 153 -15.93 -0.64 -0.57
C VAL A 153 -14.57 -0.04 -1.00
N SER A 154 -13.56 -0.88 -1.21
CA SER A 154 -12.23 -0.44 -1.63
C SER A 154 -12.22 0.14 -3.04
N ARG A 155 -12.99 -0.46 -3.95
CA ARG A 155 -13.17 0.06 -5.32
C ARG A 155 -13.81 1.45 -5.31
N VAL A 156 -14.86 1.62 -4.51
CA VAL A 156 -15.50 2.93 -4.30
C VAL A 156 -14.52 3.94 -3.71
N LEU A 157 -13.73 3.56 -2.70
CA LEU A 157 -12.72 4.43 -2.10
C LEU A 157 -11.78 5.00 -3.16
N PHE A 158 -11.20 4.16 -4.03
CA PHE A 158 -10.26 4.61 -5.06
C PHE A 158 -10.86 5.69 -5.96
N ALA A 159 -12.09 5.50 -6.43
CA ALA A 159 -12.78 6.47 -7.26
C ALA A 159 -13.11 7.78 -6.51
N THR A 160 -13.34 7.72 -5.20
CA THR A 160 -13.73 8.89 -4.39
C THR A 160 -12.54 9.74 -3.95
N VAL A 161 -11.42 9.13 -3.52
CA VAL A 161 -10.33 9.87 -2.87
C VAL A 161 -9.26 10.39 -3.83
N THR A 162 -9.32 9.99 -5.11
CA THR A 162 -8.33 10.39 -6.11
C THR A 162 -8.61 11.75 -6.73
N GLY A 163 -7.55 12.49 -7.07
CA GLY A 163 -7.67 13.76 -7.78
C GLY A 163 -8.42 13.59 -9.12
N PRO A 164 -9.47 14.36 -9.40
CA PRO A 164 -10.38 14.09 -10.52
C PRO A 164 -9.73 14.23 -11.91
N HIS A 165 -8.62 14.98 -11.99
CA HIS A 165 -7.87 15.19 -13.22
C HIS A 165 -6.52 14.45 -13.25
N THR A 166 -6.00 14.06 -12.09
CA THR A 166 -4.65 13.52 -11.94
C THR A 166 -4.64 12.03 -11.64
N GLY A 167 -5.71 11.46 -11.08
CA GLY A 167 -5.73 10.08 -10.59
C GLY A 167 -4.84 9.84 -9.36
N LEU A 168 -4.27 10.89 -8.75
CA LEU A 168 -3.41 10.78 -7.58
C LEU A 168 -4.25 10.56 -6.32
N SER A 169 -3.95 9.52 -5.52
CA SER A 169 -4.55 9.29 -4.19
C SER A 169 -3.76 9.97 -3.07
N PRO A 170 -4.37 10.33 -1.94
CA PRO A 170 -3.64 10.74 -0.74
C PRO A 170 -3.02 9.53 -0.01
N ASP A 171 -1.98 9.77 0.80
CA ASP A 171 -1.41 8.72 1.67
C ASP A 171 -2.48 8.24 2.67
N GLN A 172 -3.36 9.12 3.14
CA GLN A 172 -4.35 8.78 4.17
C GLN A 172 -5.69 9.45 3.87
N SER A 173 -6.78 8.78 4.23
CA SER A 173 -8.16 9.26 4.05
C SER A 173 -9.02 8.89 5.25
N ASN A 174 -10.04 9.69 5.54
CA ASN A 174 -11.03 9.31 6.54
C ASN A 174 -11.86 8.11 6.04
N PHE A 175 -12.48 7.36 6.95
CA PHE A 175 -13.32 6.20 6.57
C PHE A 175 -14.58 6.59 5.80
N ASP A 176 -15.08 7.81 6.02
CA ASP A 176 -16.17 8.40 5.22
C ASP A 176 -15.70 8.94 3.86
N MET A 177 -14.44 8.66 3.50
CA MET A 177 -13.78 9.05 2.25
C MET A 177 -13.59 10.56 2.08
N THR A 178 -13.81 11.35 3.13
CA THR A 178 -13.46 12.77 3.12
C THR A 178 -11.93 12.95 3.21
N PRO A 179 -11.39 14.06 2.68
CA PRO A 179 -9.96 14.35 2.79
C PRO A 179 -9.50 14.41 4.26
N LEU A 180 -8.45 13.67 4.59
CA LEU A 180 -7.77 13.85 5.86
C LEU A 180 -6.93 15.14 5.81
N VAL A 181 -7.03 15.97 6.84
CA VAL A 181 -6.31 17.25 6.93
C VAL A 181 -5.27 17.19 8.03
N ARG A 182 -4.02 17.56 7.73
CA ARG A 182 -2.90 17.66 8.68
C ARG A 182 -2.25 19.03 8.56
N HIS A 183 -2.04 19.69 9.70
CA HIS A 183 -1.47 21.05 9.74
C HIS A 183 -2.19 22.08 8.87
N GLY A 184 -3.51 21.92 8.68
CA GLY A 184 -4.34 22.82 7.86
C GLY A 184 -4.42 22.45 6.38
N GLU A 185 -3.64 21.47 5.91
CA GLU A 185 -3.60 21.07 4.51
C GLU A 185 -4.11 19.63 4.32
N PRO A 186 -4.77 19.32 3.18
CA PRO A 186 -5.09 17.95 2.81
C PRO A 186 -3.83 17.08 2.73
N VAL A 187 -3.92 15.83 3.14
CA VAL A 187 -2.82 14.86 2.98
C VAL A 187 -2.52 14.69 1.48
N PRO A 188 -1.25 14.84 1.05
CA PRO A 188 -0.87 14.79 -0.36
C PRO A 188 -0.71 13.35 -0.87
N PHE A 189 -0.50 13.23 -2.19
CA PHE A 189 0.08 12.03 -2.80
C PHE A 189 1.56 11.96 -2.45
N SER A 190 1.97 10.87 -1.83
CA SER A 190 3.31 10.68 -1.28
C SER A 190 3.64 9.18 -1.23
N TYR A 191 4.66 8.78 -0.48
CA TYR A 191 5.32 7.48 -0.58
C TYR A 191 4.38 6.27 -0.49
N ASP A 192 3.38 6.31 0.39
CA ASP A 192 2.43 5.21 0.52
C ASP A 192 1.52 5.13 -0.73
N SER A 193 1.04 6.30 -1.18
CA SER A 193 0.14 6.48 -2.32
C SER A 193 0.64 5.92 -3.64
N TRP A 194 1.96 5.75 -3.81
CA TRP A 194 2.54 5.23 -5.04
C TRP A 194 1.96 3.87 -5.43
N ARG A 195 1.62 3.04 -4.44
CA ARG A 195 1.11 1.67 -4.64
C ARG A 195 -0.36 1.63 -5.03
N THR A 196 -1.14 2.68 -4.77
CA THR A 196 -2.59 2.68 -4.99
C THR A 196 -2.93 2.33 -6.44
N ALA A 197 -2.17 2.89 -7.39
CA ALA A 197 -2.35 2.60 -8.80
C ALA A 197 -2.07 1.14 -9.16
N SER A 198 -1.05 0.53 -8.56
CA SER A 198 -0.80 -0.89 -8.71
C SER A 198 -1.96 -1.72 -8.16
N ASN A 199 -2.53 -1.33 -7.01
CA ASN A 199 -3.56 -2.11 -6.32
C ASN A 199 -4.86 -2.23 -7.13
N TRP A 200 -5.43 -1.12 -7.61
CA TRP A 200 -6.65 -1.17 -8.44
C TRP A 200 -6.38 -1.84 -9.78
N SER A 201 -5.16 -1.75 -10.30
CA SER A 201 -4.85 -2.32 -11.62
C SER A 201 -4.68 -3.83 -11.58
N VAL A 202 -4.20 -4.36 -10.46
CA VAL A 202 -4.22 -5.81 -10.20
C VAL A 202 -5.64 -6.30 -9.98
N ASP A 203 -6.50 -5.54 -9.29
CA ASP A 203 -7.93 -5.88 -9.14
C ASP A 203 -8.65 -5.93 -10.48
N ALA A 204 -8.51 -4.86 -11.27
CA ALA A 204 -9.03 -4.79 -12.63
C ALA A 204 -8.55 -5.99 -13.46
N SER A 205 -7.25 -6.30 -13.45
CA SER A 205 -6.69 -7.41 -14.24
C SER A 205 -7.17 -8.79 -13.82
N TRP A 206 -7.52 -8.99 -12.55
CA TRP A 206 -7.92 -10.31 -12.03
C TRP A 206 -9.43 -10.50 -12.05
N TRP A 207 -10.19 -9.43 -11.82
CA TRP A 207 -11.62 -9.51 -11.53
C TRP A 207 -12.49 -8.69 -12.47
N HIS A 208 -11.96 -7.61 -13.08
CA HIS A 208 -12.71 -6.73 -13.99
C HIS A 208 -14.06 -6.26 -13.43
N LYS A 209 -14.15 -5.98 -12.12
CA LYS A 209 -15.42 -5.65 -11.43
C LYS A 209 -15.75 -4.16 -11.40
N ASP A 210 -14.78 -3.27 -11.61
CA ASP A 210 -15.01 -1.82 -11.61
C ASP A 210 -14.34 -1.13 -12.83
N PRO A 211 -15.14 -0.64 -13.81
CA PRO A 211 -14.58 0.05 -14.97
C PRO A 211 -13.95 1.41 -14.63
N THR A 212 -14.17 1.96 -13.43
CA THR A 212 -13.51 3.20 -13.01
C THR A 212 -12.01 3.02 -12.82
N GLU A 213 -11.53 1.81 -12.57
CA GLU A 213 -10.10 1.50 -12.42
C GLU A 213 -9.32 1.78 -13.73
N THR A 214 -9.93 1.55 -14.89
CA THR A 214 -9.37 1.96 -16.20
C THR A 214 -9.26 3.48 -16.29
N VAL A 215 -10.29 4.21 -15.88
CA VAL A 215 -10.31 5.69 -15.91
C VAL A 215 -9.23 6.26 -14.99
N LEU A 216 -9.06 5.70 -13.79
CA LEU A 216 -8.01 6.12 -12.86
C LEU A 216 -6.61 5.84 -13.41
N SER A 217 -6.42 4.70 -14.05
CA SER A 217 -5.15 4.32 -14.70
C SER A 217 -4.77 5.27 -15.84
N ASP A 218 -5.73 5.59 -16.71
CA ASP A 218 -5.54 6.55 -17.80
C ASP A 218 -5.17 7.95 -17.29
N ARG A 219 -5.84 8.40 -16.21
CA ARG A 219 -5.56 9.71 -15.59
C ARG A 219 -4.18 9.79 -14.99
N ILE A 220 -3.78 8.83 -14.16
CA ILE A 220 -2.48 8.89 -13.48
C ILE A 220 -1.32 8.78 -14.45
N GLN A 221 -1.39 7.87 -15.44
CA GLN A 221 -0.35 7.77 -16.45
C GLN A 221 -0.33 9.00 -17.37
N GLY A 222 -1.50 9.51 -17.76
CA GLY A 222 -1.60 10.73 -18.57
C GLY A 222 -1.02 11.96 -17.87
N PHE A 223 -1.33 12.15 -16.58
CA PHE A 223 -0.79 13.24 -15.77
C PHE A 223 0.73 13.15 -15.65
N LEU A 224 1.27 12.00 -15.24
CA LEU A 224 2.71 11.83 -15.00
C LEU A 224 3.53 11.90 -16.30
N ILE A 225 2.98 11.48 -17.44
CA ILE A 225 3.61 11.73 -18.76
C ILE A 225 3.67 13.23 -19.06
N GLY A 226 2.62 13.98 -18.74
CA GLY A 226 2.58 15.44 -18.88
C GLY A 226 3.65 16.15 -18.04
N GLU A 227 3.98 15.60 -16.87
CA GLU A 227 5.06 16.07 -15.98
C GLU A 227 6.47 15.64 -16.45
N GLY A 228 6.55 14.73 -17.43
CA GLY A 228 7.78 14.16 -17.96
C GLY A 228 8.12 12.82 -17.31
N ILE A 229 8.05 11.74 -18.09
CA ILE A 229 8.16 10.36 -17.61
C ILE A 229 9.46 10.04 -16.83
N SER A 230 10.58 10.69 -17.20
CA SER A 230 11.88 10.50 -16.54
C SER A 230 12.22 11.60 -15.51
N THR A 231 11.29 12.53 -15.24
CA THR A 231 11.55 13.74 -14.44
C THR A 231 10.44 14.14 -13.48
N PHE A 232 9.26 13.52 -13.53
CA PHE A 232 8.15 13.84 -12.64
C PHE A 232 8.56 13.73 -11.17
N ALA A 233 7.97 14.56 -10.32
CA ALA A 233 8.24 14.59 -8.90
C ALA A 233 7.66 13.36 -8.18
N ASP A 234 8.21 13.01 -7.03
CA ASP A 234 7.75 11.85 -6.27
C ASP A 234 6.69 12.18 -5.19
N ARG A 235 6.28 13.45 -5.12
CA ARG A 235 5.20 13.95 -4.24
C ARG A 235 4.43 15.07 -4.91
N TYR A 236 3.11 15.06 -4.74
CA TYR A 236 2.18 16.00 -5.36
C TYR A 236 1.00 16.31 -4.42
N THR A 237 0.44 17.51 -4.52
CA THR A 237 -0.96 17.71 -4.11
C THR A 237 -1.88 16.92 -5.03
N LEU A 238 -3.11 16.61 -4.61
CA LEU A 238 -4.02 15.79 -5.41
C LEU A 238 -4.47 16.49 -6.71
N ASP A 239 -4.41 17.82 -6.76
CA ASP A 239 -4.64 18.62 -7.98
C ASP A 239 -3.40 18.78 -8.87
N GLY A 240 -2.25 18.20 -8.48
CA GLY A 240 -1.09 18.03 -9.36
C GLY A 240 0.05 19.04 -9.16
N LYS A 241 0.06 19.82 -8.07
CA LYS A 241 1.20 20.70 -7.76
C LYS A 241 2.36 19.87 -7.19
N PRO A 242 3.58 19.93 -7.76
CA PRO A 242 4.72 19.20 -7.23
C PRO A 242 5.11 19.70 -5.84
N LEU A 243 5.41 18.77 -4.94
CA LEU A 243 5.85 19.01 -3.55
C LEU A 243 7.26 18.48 -3.29
N SER A 244 7.93 17.98 -4.33
CA SER A 244 9.27 17.42 -4.30
C SER A 244 9.99 17.74 -5.59
N THR A 245 11.32 17.65 -5.54
CA THR A 245 12.20 17.71 -6.73
C THR A 245 12.85 16.36 -7.04
N ARG A 246 12.56 15.33 -6.23
CA ARG A 246 13.09 13.98 -6.41
C ARG A 246 12.22 13.22 -7.41
N HIS A 247 12.88 12.41 -8.23
CA HIS A 247 12.28 11.43 -9.12
C HIS A 247 12.65 10.03 -8.62
N SER A 248 11.64 9.19 -8.37
CA SER A 248 11.81 7.92 -7.65
C SER A 248 11.48 6.72 -8.51
N VAL A 249 12.42 5.77 -8.59
CA VAL A 249 12.25 4.53 -9.36
C VAL A 249 11.05 3.73 -8.84
N GLY A 250 10.79 3.73 -7.53
CA GLY A 250 9.64 3.05 -6.96
C GLY A 250 8.31 3.59 -7.48
N MET A 251 8.21 4.92 -7.65
CA MET A 251 7.00 5.54 -8.20
C MET A 251 6.83 5.23 -9.70
N VAL A 252 7.90 5.31 -10.49
CA VAL A 252 7.88 4.88 -11.91
C VAL A 252 7.40 3.43 -12.00
N ALA A 253 8.00 2.54 -11.22
CA ALA A 253 7.66 1.13 -11.20
C ALA A 253 6.20 0.89 -10.80
N ALA A 254 5.74 1.45 -9.68
CA ALA A 254 4.39 1.21 -9.18
C ALA A 254 3.31 1.75 -10.14
N THR A 255 3.53 2.92 -10.73
CA THR A 255 2.60 3.53 -11.69
C THR A 255 2.63 2.88 -13.07
N THR A 256 3.72 2.18 -13.43
CA THR A 256 3.76 1.33 -14.64
C THR A 256 2.73 0.19 -14.57
N VAL A 257 2.46 -0.34 -13.36
CA VAL A 257 1.44 -1.39 -13.16
C VAL A 257 0.04 -0.91 -13.55
N ALA A 258 -0.21 0.40 -13.59
CA ALA A 258 -1.46 0.96 -14.09
C ALA A 258 -1.77 0.54 -15.54
N GLY A 259 -0.76 0.17 -16.32
CA GLY A 259 -0.92 -0.39 -17.66
C GLY A 259 -1.72 -1.69 -17.72
N LEU A 260 -1.88 -2.42 -16.60
CA LEU A 260 -2.74 -3.60 -16.55
C LEU A 260 -4.24 -3.27 -16.71
N ALA A 261 -4.64 -2.04 -16.36
CA ALA A 261 -6.02 -1.59 -16.40
C ALA A 261 -6.27 -0.42 -17.36
N ALA A 262 -5.22 0.33 -17.72
CA ALA A 262 -5.27 1.46 -18.64
C ALA A 262 -5.80 1.06 -20.03
N THR A 263 -6.38 2.04 -20.73
CA THR A 263 -6.73 1.89 -22.14
C THR A 263 -5.45 1.64 -22.95
N PRO A 264 -5.38 0.56 -23.76
CA PRO A 264 -4.19 0.28 -24.56
C PRO A 264 -3.82 1.46 -25.46
N GLY A 265 -2.58 1.95 -25.35
CA GLY A 265 -2.21 3.21 -25.97
C GLY A 265 -0.76 3.61 -25.78
N ALA A 266 -0.43 4.86 -26.14
CA ALA A 266 0.94 5.35 -26.06
C ALA A 266 1.44 5.48 -24.61
N ASN A 267 0.55 5.78 -23.66
CA ASN A 267 0.92 6.06 -22.29
C ASN A 267 1.42 4.81 -21.56
N GLU A 268 0.65 3.71 -21.56
CA GLU A 268 1.07 2.46 -20.90
C GLU A 268 2.38 1.93 -21.48
N ARG A 269 2.55 2.02 -22.81
CA ARG A 269 3.78 1.55 -23.49
C ARG A 269 4.99 2.35 -23.09
N ALA A 270 4.83 3.67 -22.95
CA ALA A 270 5.91 4.54 -22.51
C ALA A 270 6.37 4.19 -21.09
N PHE A 271 5.44 3.90 -20.18
CA PHE A 271 5.77 3.44 -18.83
C PHE A 271 6.48 2.08 -18.82
N VAL A 272 6.00 1.11 -19.60
CA VAL A 272 6.65 -0.20 -19.72
C VAL A 272 8.08 -0.05 -20.26
N GLU A 273 8.28 0.78 -21.30
CA GLU A 273 9.62 1.05 -21.85
C GLU A 273 10.53 1.75 -20.84
N GLU A 274 10.02 2.73 -20.09
CA GLU A 274 10.78 3.43 -19.05
C GLU A 274 11.20 2.48 -17.94
N LEU A 275 10.28 1.66 -17.42
CA LEU A 275 10.59 0.64 -16.41
C LEU A 275 11.62 -0.37 -16.92
N TRP A 276 11.50 -0.82 -18.17
CA TRP A 276 12.43 -1.77 -18.78
C TRP A 276 13.85 -1.23 -18.89
N ARG A 277 13.99 0.07 -19.18
CA ARG A 277 15.30 0.76 -19.26
C ARG A 277 15.84 1.16 -17.89
N THR A 278 15.00 1.23 -16.88
CA THR A 278 15.38 1.66 -15.54
C THR A 278 16.25 0.58 -14.87
N PRO A 279 17.49 0.91 -14.45
CA PRO A 279 18.35 -0.04 -13.76
C PRO A 279 17.81 -0.38 -12.37
N ILE A 280 18.21 -1.54 -11.84
CA ILE A 280 17.87 -1.94 -10.47
C ILE A 280 18.33 -0.87 -9.48
N PRO A 281 17.45 -0.39 -8.56
CA PRO A 281 17.81 0.62 -7.57
C PRO A 281 19.01 0.23 -6.70
N VAL A 282 19.90 1.20 -6.47
CA VAL A 282 21.08 1.08 -5.58
C VAL A 282 21.11 2.27 -4.62
N GLY A 283 22.02 2.24 -3.64
CA GLY A 283 22.15 3.33 -2.66
C GLY A 283 21.12 3.26 -1.54
N GLU A 284 21.01 4.33 -0.75
CA GLU A 284 20.28 4.34 0.52
C GLU A 284 18.76 4.14 0.36
N GLN A 285 18.18 4.64 -0.73
CA GLN A 285 16.74 4.55 -1.02
C GLN A 285 16.31 3.24 -1.69
N ARG A 286 17.25 2.31 -1.92
CA ARG A 286 17.00 1.09 -2.71
C ARG A 286 15.96 0.13 -2.14
N TYR A 287 15.62 0.22 -0.85
CA TYR A 287 14.69 -0.74 -0.24
C TYR A 287 13.29 -0.59 -0.83
N PHE A 288 12.67 0.59 -0.66
CA PHE A 288 11.29 0.78 -1.10
C PHE A 288 11.22 0.84 -2.62
N ASP A 289 12.16 1.57 -3.26
CA ASP A 289 12.27 1.61 -4.72
C ASP A 289 12.47 0.21 -5.31
N GLY A 290 13.38 -0.59 -4.73
CA GLY A 290 13.71 -1.93 -5.21
C GLY A 290 12.57 -2.95 -5.02
N MET A 291 11.81 -2.85 -3.92
CA MET A 291 10.64 -3.69 -3.70
C MET A 291 9.53 -3.39 -4.70
N LEU A 292 9.23 -2.11 -4.93
CA LEU A 292 8.25 -1.71 -5.95
C LEU A 292 8.72 -2.09 -7.36
N TYR A 293 9.99 -1.87 -7.68
CA TYR A 293 10.60 -2.32 -8.93
C TYR A 293 10.41 -3.83 -9.17
N LEU A 294 10.80 -4.66 -8.20
CA LEU A 294 10.69 -6.12 -8.32
C LEU A 294 9.23 -6.57 -8.50
N MET A 295 8.31 -6.03 -7.69
CA MET A 295 6.90 -6.37 -7.78
C MET A 295 6.29 -5.93 -9.10
N SER A 296 6.58 -4.72 -9.57
CA SER A 296 6.13 -4.22 -10.87
C SER A 296 6.67 -5.04 -12.03
N MET A 297 7.93 -5.47 -11.99
CA MET A 297 8.47 -6.39 -13.00
C MET A 297 7.71 -7.72 -13.02
N LEU A 298 7.29 -8.26 -11.87
CA LEU A 298 6.44 -9.46 -11.81
C LEU A 298 5.04 -9.21 -12.39
N HIS A 299 4.44 -8.05 -12.13
CA HIS A 299 3.15 -7.66 -12.71
C HIS A 299 3.24 -7.52 -14.23
N CYS A 300 4.15 -6.68 -14.73
CA CYS A 300 4.28 -6.36 -16.16
C CYS A 300 4.76 -7.55 -17.00
N SER A 301 5.48 -8.52 -16.41
CA SER A 301 5.85 -9.77 -17.10
C SER A 301 4.76 -10.85 -17.05
N GLY A 302 3.61 -10.56 -16.42
CA GLY A 302 2.53 -11.52 -16.23
C GLY A 302 2.93 -12.71 -15.35
N GLN A 303 3.90 -12.54 -14.43
CA GLN A 303 4.36 -13.57 -13.50
C GLN A 303 3.77 -13.45 -12.09
N PHE A 304 3.13 -12.32 -11.78
CA PHE A 304 2.31 -12.19 -10.57
C PHE A 304 0.88 -12.69 -10.85
N ARG A 305 0.54 -13.88 -10.34
CA ARG A 305 -0.69 -14.61 -10.70
C ARG A 305 -1.43 -15.12 -9.48
N ILE A 306 -2.74 -15.32 -9.63
CA ILE A 306 -3.51 -16.16 -8.73
C ILE A 306 -2.97 -17.59 -8.84
N LEU A 307 -2.54 -18.15 -7.71
CA LEU A 307 -2.04 -19.52 -7.61
C LEU A 307 -3.15 -20.44 -7.09
N GLU A 308 -3.64 -21.34 -7.94
CA GLU A 308 -4.61 -22.37 -7.61
C GLU A 308 -3.94 -23.71 -7.27
N SER A 309 -4.65 -24.63 -6.60
CA SER A 309 -4.13 -25.97 -6.31
C SER A 309 -4.03 -26.82 -7.58
N GLU A 310 -3.01 -27.66 -7.70
CA GLU A 310 -2.81 -28.54 -8.87
C GLU A 310 -4.01 -29.46 -9.17
N THR A 311 -4.83 -29.77 -8.15
CA THR A 311 -6.09 -30.51 -8.31
C THR A 311 -7.19 -29.71 -9.04
N ALA A 312 -7.26 -28.39 -8.87
CA ALA A 312 -8.24 -27.53 -9.54
C ALA A 312 -7.92 -27.31 -11.03
N ALA A 313 -6.63 -27.34 -11.39
CA ALA A 313 -6.16 -27.18 -12.77
C ALA A 313 -6.60 -28.32 -13.73
N THR A 314 -7.22 -29.39 -13.20
CA THR A 314 -7.76 -30.52 -13.98
C THR A 314 -9.28 -30.51 -14.14
N GLN A 315 -9.99 -29.53 -13.57
CA GLN A 315 -11.41 -29.29 -13.86
C GLN A 315 -11.56 -28.14 -14.86
N PRO A 316 -12.58 -28.18 -15.76
CA PRO A 316 -12.83 -27.06 -16.66
C PRO A 316 -13.04 -25.78 -15.84
N ALA A 317 -12.34 -24.71 -16.24
CA ALA A 317 -12.31 -23.44 -15.52
C ALA A 317 -13.73 -22.96 -15.16
N ASP A 318 -13.91 -22.56 -13.90
CA ASP A 318 -15.09 -21.82 -13.49
C ASP A 318 -15.14 -20.50 -14.29
N PRO A 319 -16.22 -20.24 -15.07
CA PRO A 319 -16.33 -19.02 -15.87
C PRO A 319 -16.31 -17.73 -15.04
N SER A 320 -16.41 -17.80 -13.71
CA SER A 320 -16.23 -16.65 -12.81
C SER A 320 -14.77 -16.26 -12.55
N ILE A 321 -13.80 -17.11 -12.88
CA ILE A 321 -12.35 -16.81 -12.79
C ILE A 321 -11.77 -16.92 -14.21
N ALA A 322 -12.11 -15.96 -15.06
CA ALA A 322 -11.65 -15.98 -16.44
C ALA A 322 -10.18 -15.57 -16.54
N ARG A 323 -9.29 -16.51 -16.85
CA ARG A 323 -7.97 -16.20 -17.43
C ARG A 323 -8.18 -15.74 -18.87
N HIS A 324 -8.43 -14.46 -19.07
CA HIS A 324 -8.35 -13.86 -20.40
C HIS A 324 -6.93 -13.40 -20.68
N GLY A 325 -6.08 -14.35 -21.06
CA GLY A 325 -4.96 -14.03 -21.94
C GLY A 325 -5.54 -13.64 -23.30
N GLN A 326 -5.29 -12.41 -23.72
CA GLN A 326 -5.57 -11.93 -25.08
C GLN A 326 -4.25 -11.83 -25.86
N PRO A 327 -4.32 -11.93 -27.20
CA PRO A 327 -3.28 -12.48 -28.08
C PRO A 327 -2.01 -11.63 -28.25
#